data_AF-A0A973CW67-F1
#
_entry.id   AF-A0A973CW67-F1
#
_cell.length_a   1.000
_cell.length_b   1.000
_cell.length_c   1.000
_cell.angle_alpha   90.00
_cell.angle_beta   90.00
_cell.angle_gamma   90.00
#
_symmetry.space_group_name_H-M   'P 1'
#
loop_
_entity.id
_entity.type
_entity.pdbx_description
1 polymer ?
#
loop_
_entity_poly.entity_id
_entity_poly.type
_entity_poly.pdbx_seq_one_letter_code
_entity_poly.pdbx_strand_id
1 'polypeptide(L)'
;MKELVRYLLFLVVASLVLACGGGGTDVAGGGIGGTGISSGPISGFGSIFVAGTEWETGEAEVRIDGEPYSETDLRLGMQTLVRGTKSEAGATGTATSVDVDNAVEGPISAILIVEMDGEGVLEQVTFEVLGRTIVADRGTAFTDGISLEELETAQGQWVEVSGVPDVGGAI
;
A
#
# COMPACT_ATOMS: atom_id res chain seq x y z
N MET A 1 10.19 -83.35 -45.47
CA MET A 1 9.29 -83.40 -46.64
C MET A 1 8.16 -82.43 -46.38
N LYS A 2 7.97 -81.47 -47.30
CA LYS A 2 6.76 -80.64 -47.40
C LYS A 2 6.82 -79.46 -46.44
N GLU A 3 7.78 -78.58 -46.69
CA GLU A 3 7.54 -77.45 -47.60
C GLU A 3 6.57 -76.49 -46.91
N LEU A 4 7.06 -75.31 -46.52
CA LEU A 4 7.06 -74.24 -47.51
C LEU A 4 5.65 -74.08 -48.10
N VAL A 5 4.70 -73.78 -47.22
CA VAL A 5 3.51 -73.05 -47.64
C VAL A 5 3.54 -71.76 -46.84
N ARG A 6 4.24 -70.81 -47.45
CA ARG A 6 3.66 -69.50 -47.73
C ARG A 6 3.22 -68.79 -46.44
N TYR A 7 4.03 -67.86 -45.92
CA TYR A 7 4.24 -66.60 -46.65
C TYR A 7 3.01 -66.26 -47.52
N LEU A 8 1.89 -66.04 -46.85
CA LEU A 8 0.92 -65.08 -47.32
C LEU A 8 0.53 -64.27 -46.09
N LEU A 9 1.21 -63.15 -45.91
CA LEU A 9 0.70 -61.87 -46.42
C LEU A 9 0.06 -61.19 -45.20
N PHE A 10 0.84 -60.37 -44.51
CA PHE A 10 0.61 -58.93 -44.61
C PHE A 10 -0.77 -58.57 -44.02
N LEU A 11 -0.83 -58.33 -42.71
CA LEU A 11 -1.86 -57.45 -42.15
C LEU A 11 -1.27 -56.73 -40.94
N VAL A 12 -0.42 -55.75 -41.28
CA VAL A 12 -0.37 -54.49 -40.55
C VAL A 12 -1.82 -54.04 -40.32
N VAL A 13 -2.24 -54.01 -39.07
CA VAL A 13 -3.34 -53.14 -38.62
C VAL A 13 -2.91 -52.55 -37.29
N ALA A 14 -2.31 -51.37 -37.40
CA ALA A 14 -2.31 -50.34 -36.38
C ALA A 14 -3.75 -50.03 -35.92
N SER A 15 -3.87 -49.26 -34.84
CA SER A 15 -5.09 -48.62 -34.29
C SER A 15 -5.67 -49.37 -33.09
N LEU A 16 -5.98 -48.77 -31.94
CA LEU A 16 -6.04 -47.39 -31.49
C LEU A 16 -5.87 -47.44 -29.96
N VAL A 17 -4.95 -46.65 -29.41
CA VAL A 17 -4.93 -46.41 -27.96
C VAL A 17 -6.12 -45.49 -27.66
N LEU A 18 -7.19 -46.06 -27.11
CA LEU A 18 -8.28 -45.29 -26.50
C LEU A 18 -7.78 -44.69 -25.19
N ALA A 19 -7.06 -43.57 -25.31
CA ALA A 19 -6.75 -42.68 -24.21
C ALA A 19 -7.48 -41.36 -24.47
N CYS A 20 -8.74 -41.28 -24.06
CA CYS A 20 -9.41 -40.01 -23.81
C CYS A 20 -10.71 -40.25 -23.05
N GLY A 21 -10.88 -39.54 -21.94
CA GLY A 21 -12.20 -39.27 -21.38
C GLY A 21 -12.35 -39.71 -19.93
N GLY A 22 -12.34 -38.73 -19.02
CA GLY A 22 -12.92 -38.90 -17.69
C GLY A 22 -12.12 -38.39 -16.51
N GLY A 23 -11.20 -37.44 -16.70
CA GLY A 23 -10.60 -36.69 -15.59
C GLY A 23 -11.49 -35.51 -15.21
N GLY A 24 -12.57 -35.78 -14.47
CA GLY A 24 -13.30 -34.74 -13.75
C GLY A 24 -12.43 -34.25 -12.60
N THR A 25 -11.58 -33.26 -12.88
CA THR A 25 -11.05 -32.38 -11.84
C THR A 25 -11.82 -31.09 -11.97
N ASP A 26 -12.87 -30.95 -11.17
CA ASP A 26 -13.24 -29.65 -10.66
C ASP A 26 -11.98 -29.09 -9.99
N VAL A 27 -11.22 -28.29 -10.74
CA VAL A 27 -10.29 -27.36 -10.12
C VAL A 27 -11.20 -26.40 -9.37
N ALA A 28 -11.48 -26.74 -8.11
CA ALA A 28 -11.79 -25.72 -7.14
C ALA A 28 -10.61 -24.76 -7.21
N GLY A 29 -10.80 -23.63 -7.89
CA GLY A 29 -9.87 -22.53 -7.86
C GLY A 29 -9.75 -22.14 -6.40
N GLY A 30 -8.73 -22.71 -5.74
CA GLY A 30 -8.42 -22.43 -4.35
C GLY A 30 -8.05 -20.97 -4.28
N GLY A 31 -9.05 -20.14 -3.97
CA GLY A 31 -8.85 -18.73 -3.72
C GLY A 31 -7.98 -18.59 -2.49
N ILE A 32 -6.67 -18.46 -2.69
CA ILE A 32 -5.75 -17.95 -1.68
C ILE A 32 -5.75 -16.43 -1.69
N GLY A 33 -6.91 -15.80 -1.92
CA GLY A 33 -7.09 -14.36 -1.73
C GLY A 33 -6.78 -14.04 -0.28
N GLY A 34 -5.50 -13.82 0.00
CA GLY A 34 -4.99 -13.68 1.34
C GLY A 34 -5.58 -12.42 1.95
N THR A 35 -5.89 -12.48 3.24
CA THR A 35 -6.06 -11.28 4.04
C THR A 35 -4.81 -10.43 3.85
N GLY A 36 -4.97 -9.31 3.16
CA GLY A 36 -3.91 -8.38 2.85
C GLY A 36 -3.89 -7.28 3.89
N ILE A 37 -2.71 -7.02 4.43
CA ILE A 37 -2.44 -5.83 5.24
C ILE A 37 -1.30 -5.07 4.57
N SER A 38 -1.43 -3.75 4.47
CA SER A 38 -0.36 -2.82 4.10
C SER A 38 -0.34 -1.68 5.09
N SER A 39 0.86 -1.23 5.47
CA SER A 39 1.04 -0.07 6.35
C SER A 39 2.11 0.83 5.76
N GLY A 40 1.82 2.13 5.66
CA GLY A 40 2.74 3.12 5.10
C GLY A 40 2.04 4.41 4.72
N PRO A 41 2.79 5.42 4.26
CA PRO A 41 2.21 6.66 3.77
C PRO A 41 1.40 6.42 2.48
N ILE A 42 0.32 7.18 2.31
CA ILE A 42 -0.41 7.24 1.03
C ILE A 42 0.47 7.94 0.00
N SER A 43 0.73 7.28 -1.12
CA SER A 43 1.58 7.81 -2.20
C SER A 43 0.83 8.19 -3.47
N GLY A 44 -0.50 8.01 -3.53
CA GLY A 44 -1.30 8.30 -4.72
C GLY A 44 -2.80 8.09 -4.52
N PHE A 45 -3.61 8.61 -5.48
CA PHE A 45 -5.07 8.61 -5.50
C PHE A 45 -5.65 8.13 -6.86
N GLY A 46 -6.98 7.90 -6.91
CA GLY A 46 -7.72 7.24 -7.99
C GLY A 46 -8.14 5.82 -7.59
N SER A 47 -7.21 5.20 -6.89
CA SER A 47 -7.27 4.15 -5.88
C SER A 47 -6.18 4.58 -4.87
N ILE A 48 -6.20 4.19 -3.60
CA ILE A 48 -5.09 4.59 -2.70
C ILE A 48 -3.87 3.69 -2.91
N PHE A 49 -2.68 4.27 -2.89
CA PHE A 49 -1.42 3.52 -2.98
C PHE A 49 -0.72 3.53 -1.62
N VAL A 50 -0.52 2.35 -1.03
CA VAL A 50 0.10 2.21 0.30
C VAL A 50 1.10 1.07 0.28
N ALA A 51 2.36 1.38 0.63
CA ALA A 51 3.48 0.44 0.63
C ALA A 51 3.66 -0.34 -0.71
N GLY A 52 3.37 0.35 -1.83
CA GLY A 52 3.49 -0.23 -3.19
C GLY A 52 2.32 -1.11 -3.64
N THR A 53 1.27 -1.27 -2.82
CA THR A 53 0.01 -1.92 -3.23
C THR A 53 -1.02 -0.86 -3.60
N GLU A 54 -1.68 -1.03 -4.75
CA GLU A 54 -2.87 -0.28 -5.14
C GLU A 54 -4.12 -0.89 -4.48
N TRP A 55 -4.92 -0.07 -3.80
CA TRP A 55 -6.11 -0.49 -3.10
C TRP A 55 -7.35 0.19 -3.63
N GLU A 56 -8.31 -0.61 -4.10
CA GLU A 56 -9.68 -0.16 -4.35
C GLU A 56 -10.38 0.09 -3.01
N THR A 57 -10.93 1.29 -2.83
CA THR A 57 -11.46 1.80 -1.56
C THR A 57 -12.94 2.18 -1.61
N GLY A 58 -13.61 2.02 -2.75
CA GLY A 58 -14.99 2.47 -2.93
C GLY A 58 -16.03 1.90 -1.96
N GLU A 59 -15.76 0.76 -1.32
CA GLU A 59 -16.61 0.14 -0.28
C GLU A 59 -15.90 0.04 1.09
N ALA A 60 -14.70 0.62 1.23
CA ALA A 60 -13.92 0.51 2.45
C ALA A 60 -14.47 1.43 3.56
N GLU A 61 -14.40 0.97 4.80
CA GLU A 61 -14.58 1.84 5.96
C GLU A 61 -13.33 2.70 6.14
N VAL A 62 -13.47 4.02 6.00
CA VAL A 62 -12.37 4.97 6.23
C VAL A 62 -12.50 5.54 7.64
N ARG A 63 -11.40 5.48 8.40
CA ARG A 63 -11.30 6.08 9.73
C ARG A 63 -10.06 6.97 9.84
N ILE A 64 -10.23 8.11 10.49
CA ILE A 64 -9.14 9.00 10.91
C ILE A 64 -9.31 9.20 12.41
N ASP A 65 -8.27 8.87 13.19
CA ASP A 65 -8.28 8.91 14.65
C ASP A 65 -9.45 8.11 15.27
N GLY A 66 -9.81 7.00 14.62
CA GLY A 66 -10.89 6.11 15.02
C GLY A 66 -12.31 6.56 14.64
N GLU A 67 -12.47 7.79 14.16
CA GLU A 67 -13.76 8.34 13.74
C GLU A 67 -14.04 8.08 12.25
N PRO A 68 -15.31 7.95 11.83
CA PRO A 68 -15.65 7.68 10.43
C PRO A 68 -15.45 8.91 9.55
N TYR A 69 -14.70 8.74 8.46
CA TYR A 69 -14.44 9.77 7.45
C TYR A 69 -14.73 9.26 6.03
N SER A 70 -14.57 10.13 5.04
CA SER A 70 -14.63 9.76 3.64
C SER A 70 -13.23 9.57 3.04
N GLU A 71 -13.13 8.86 1.93
CA GLU A 71 -11.86 8.78 1.17
C GLU A 71 -11.36 10.17 0.75
N THR A 72 -12.26 11.14 0.54
CA THR A 72 -11.89 12.51 0.17
C THR A 72 -11.21 13.29 1.29
N ASP A 73 -11.22 12.78 2.52
CA ASP A 73 -10.51 13.36 3.65
C ASP A 73 -9.06 12.85 3.76
N LEU A 74 -8.72 11.76 3.06
CA LEU A 74 -7.36 11.27 3.00
C LEU A 74 -6.44 12.23 2.23
N ARG A 75 -5.17 12.23 2.59
CA ARG A 75 -4.13 13.07 1.98
C ARG A 75 -2.86 12.27 1.72
N LEU A 76 -2.05 12.75 0.78
CA LEU A 76 -0.72 12.18 0.55
C LEU A 76 0.12 12.27 1.82
N GLY A 77 0.96 11.27 2.06
CA GLY A 77 1.85 11.21 3.21
C GLY A 77 1.22 10.71 4.51
N MET A 78 -0.12 10.70 4.64
CA MET A 78 -0.78 10.17 5.83
C MET A 78 -0.38 8.71 6.09
N GLN A 79 0.14 8.45 7.27
CA GLN A 79 0.51 7.11 7.72
C GLN A 79 -0.76 6.27 7.88
N THR A 80 -0.92 5.29 7.01
CA THR A 80 -2.17 4.57 6.83
C THR A 80 -1.97 3.07 7.01
N LEU A 81 -2.94 2.42 7.65
CA LEU A 81 -3.10 0.99 7.72
C LEU A 81 -4.27 0.58 6.84
N VAL A 82 -4.01 -0.24 5.82
CA VAL A 82 -5.05 -0.80 4.95
C VAL A 82 -5.21 -2.28 5.24
N ARG A 83 -6.45 -2.72 5.43
CA ARG A 83 -6.83 -4.14 5.52
C ARG A 83 -7.79 -4.49 4.39
N GLY A 84 -7.66 -5.69 3.85
CA GLY A 84 -8.60 -6.18 2.84
C GLY A 84 -8.15 -7.50 2.23
N THR A 85 -8.44 -7.70 0.95
CA THR A 85 -8.00 -8.88 0.19
C THR A 85 -7.04 -8.46 -0.91
N LYS A 86 -5.88 -9.11 -0.99
CA LYS A 86 -4.89 -8.86 -2.06
C LYS A 86 -5.06 -9.84 -3.21
N SER A 87 -4.70 -9.40 -4.41
CA SER A 87 -4.49 -10.29 -5.55
C SER A 87 -3.31 -11.24 -5.29
N GLU A 88 -3.23 -12.34 -6.05
CA GLU A 88 -2.16 -13.35 -5.88
C GLU A 88 -0.76 -12.75 -6.03
N ALA A 89 -0.60 -11.76 -6.92
CA ALA A 89 0.65 -11.03 -7.12
C ALA A 89 0.94 -9.96 -6.04
N GLY A 90 -0.06 -9.59 -5.21
CA GLY A 90 0.07 -8.61 -4.14
C GLY A 90 0.19 -7.15 -4.57
N ALA A 91 0.21 -6.87 -5.88
CA ALA A 91 0.31 -5.52 -6.45
C ALA A 91 -1.00 -4.71 -6.30
N THR A 92 -2.13 -5.41 -6.22
CA THR A 92 -3.46 -4.80 -6.10
C THR A 92 -4.26 -5.47 -4.98
N GLY A 93 -5.25 -4.76 -4.44
CA GLY A 93 -6.20 -5.30 -3.48
C GLY A 93 -7.50 -4.53 -3.42
N THR A 94 -8.50 -5.12 -2.78
CA THR A 94 -9.76 -4.45 -2.40
C THR A 94 -9.72 -4.24 -0.89
N ALA A 95 -9.77 -2.98 -0.48
CA ALA A 95 -9.75 -2.59 0.92
C ALA A 95 -11.12 -2.83 1.57
N THR A 96 -11.11 -3.34 2.79
CA THR A 96 -12.28 -3.39 3.67
C THR A 96 -12.19 -2.32 4.76
N SER A 97 -10.97 -1.94 5.17
CA SER A 97 -10.75 -0.78 6.05
C SER A 97 -9.51 -0.01 5.65
N VAL A 98 -9.58 1.30 5.84
CA VAL A 98 -8.48 2.26 5.72
C VAL A 98 -8.47 3.04 7.02
N ASP A 99 -7.44 2.84 7.83
CA ASP A 99 -7.31 3.44 9.15
C ASP A 99 -6.08 4.37 9.16
N VAL A 100 -6.27 5.64 9.51
CA VAL A 100 -5.21 6.64 9.73
C VAL A 100 -5.26 7.06 11.18
N ASP A 101 -4.10 7.08 11.83
CA ASP A 101 -3.94 7.62 13.18
C ASP A 101 -2.92 8.77 13.11
N ASN A 102 -3.36 9.97 13.45
CA ASN A 102 -2.49 11.13 13.53
C ASN A 102 -1.63 11.06 14.78
N ALA A 103 -0.36 11.42 14.63
CA ALA A 103 0.62 11.33 15.71
C ALA A 103 0.44 12.47 16.73
N VAL A 104 0.10 13.67 16.24
CA VAL A 104 -0.22 14.82 17.09
C VAL A 104 -1.08 15.83 16.34
N GLU A 105 -2.00 16.47 17.06
CA GLU A 105 -2.79 17.59 16.58
C GLU A 105 -2.74 18.73 17.62
N GLY A 106 -2.40 19.94 17.20
CA GLY A 106 -2.32 21.08 18.10
C GLY A 106 -1.53 22.26 17.56
N PRO A 107 -1.36 23.33 18.37
CA PRO A 107 -0.59 24.49 17.97
C PRO A 107 0.92 24.19 18.00
N ILE A 108 1.65 24.73 17.04
CA ILE A 108 3.11 24.77 17.08
C ILE A 108 3.55 25.60 18.29
N SER A 109 4.12 24.95 19.30
CA SER A 109 4.55 25.60 20.55
C SER A 109 5.90 26.28 20.41
N ALA A 110 6.81 25.73 19.58
CA ALA A 110 8.13 26.28 19.34
C ALA A 110 8.69 25.86 17.98
N ILE A 111 9.44 26.76 17.33
CA ILE A 111 10.36 26.41 16.24
C ILE A 111 11.74 26.16 16.86
N LEU A 112 12.32 25.00 16.60
CA LEU A 112 13.53 24.50 17.27
C LEU A 112 14.76 24.64 16.38
N ILE A 113 14.69 24.13 15.15
CA ILE A 113 15.80 24.11 14.19
C ILE A 113 15.24 24.49 12.82
N VAL A 114 15.98 25.32 12.11
CA VAL A 114 15.77 25.62 10.69
C VAL A 114 17.10 25.34 9.99
N GLU A 115 17.14 24.29 9.17
CA GLU A 115 18.34 23.85 8.45
C GLU A 115 18.29 24.32 7.01
N MET A 116 19.34 25.01 6.59
CA MET A 116 19.56 25.45 5.22
C MET A 116 20.72 24.66 4.61
N ASP A 117 20.67 24.41 3.30
CA ASP A 117 21.82 23.88 2.58
C ASP A 117 22.95 24.94 2.43
N GLY A 118 24.04 24.56 1.74
CA GLY A 118 25.17 25.46 1.48
C GLY A 118 24.86 26.61 0.52
N GLU A 119 23.70 26.59 -0.13
CA GLU A 119 23.23 27.57 -1.11
C GLU A 119 22.12 28.48 -0.54
N GLY A 120 21.70 28.24 0.71
CA GLY A 120 20.65 28.99 1.41
C GLY A 120 19.22 28.53 1.07
N VAL A 121 19.05 27.30 0.60
CA VAL A 121 17.76 26.66 0.39
C VAL A 121 17.34 25.95 1.68
N LEU A 122 16.08 26.11 2.08
CA LEU A 122 15.51 25.42 3.23
C LEU A 122 15.41 23.90 2.97
N GLU A 123 16.02 23.13 3.87
CA GLU A 123 16.04 21.66 3.81
C GLU A 123 15.15 21.02 4.88
N GLN A 124 15.10 21.62 6.08
CA GLN A 124 14.36 21.04 7.20
C GLN A 124 13.92 22.11 8.22
N VAL A 125 12.74 21.93 8.79
CA VAL A 125 12.27 22.64 9.98
C VAL A 125 11.93 21.63 11.07
N THR A 126 12.59 21.73 12.22
CA THR A 126 12.21 21.00 13.42
C THR A 126 11.40 21.91 14.33
N PHE A 127 10.24 21.46 14.78
CA PHE A 127 9.34 22.22 15.64
C PHE A 127 8.70 21.33 16.70
N GLU A 128 7.97 21.93 17.64
CA GLU A 128 7.27 21.23 18.71
C GLU A 128 5.75 21.44 18.63
N VAL A 129 4.99 20.37 18.84
CA VAL A 129 3.53 20.38 19.00
C VAL A 129 3.17 19.57 20.23
N LEU A 130 2.51 20.18 21.23
CA LEU A 130 2.12 19.53 22.49
C LEU A 130 3.25 18.72 23.18
N GLY A 131 4.50 19.20 23.11
CA GLY A 131 5.67 18.52 23.68
C GLY A 131 6.25 17.39 22.83
N ARG A 132 5.77 17.20 21.58
CA ARG A 132 6.33 16.28 20.59
C ARG A 132 7.24 17.04 19.64
N THR A 133 8.46 16.55 19.43
CA THR A 133 9.36 17.05 18.39
C THR A 133 8.94 16.49 17.04
N ILE A 134 8.74 17.37 16.06
CA ILE A 134 8.36 17.07 14.68
C ILE A 134 9.48 17.51 13.76
N VAL A 135 9.86 16.66 12.82
CA VAL A 135 10.86 16.96 11.79
C VAL A 135 10.18 16.98 10.43
N ALA A 136 10.04 18.18 9.86
CA ALA A 136 9.55 18.34 8.50
C ALA A 136 10.72 18.68 7.57
N ASP A 137 10.81 17.96 6.45
CA ASP A 137 11.85 18.16 5.43
C ASP A 137 11.24 18.20 4.02
N ARG A 138 12.09 18.23 2.99
CA ARG A 138 11.65 18.28 1.59
C ARG A 138 10.88 17.04 1.13
N GLY A 139 10.95 15.94 1.87
CA GLY A 139 10.19 14.71 1.65
C GLY A 139 8.83 14.68 2.36
N THR A 140 8.57 15.62 3.27
CA THR A 140 7.27 15.74 3.95
C THR A 140 6.18 16.15 2.97
N ALA A 141 5.04 15.46 3.02
CA ALA A 141 3.86 15.87 2.28
C ALA A 141 3.11 16.94 3.05
N PHE A 142 2.73 18.02 2.37
CA PHE A 142 1.97 19.12 2.97
C PHE A 142 0.60 19.27 2.33
N THR A 143 -0.38 19.69 3.13
CA THR A 143 -1.77 19.87 2.73
C THR A 143 -2.29 21.23 3.20
N ASP A 144 -3.47 21.62 2.70
CA ASP A 144 -4.21 22.78 3.16
C ASP A 144 -3.44 24.12 3.08
N GLY A 145 -2.52 24.18 2.10
CA GLY A 145 -1.78 25.39 1.77
C GLY A 145 -0.57 25.66 2.64
N ILE A 146 -0.17 24.73 3.52
CA ILE A 146 1.08 24.80 4.28
C ILE A 146 2.24 24.37 3.39
N SER A 147 3.39 25.03 3.50
CA SER A 147 4.67 24.56 2.93
C SER A 147 5.78 24.49 3.98
N LEU A 148 6.90 23.85 3.63
CA LEU A 148 8.08 23.78 4.49
C LEU A 148 8.60 25.19 4.85
N GLU A 149 8.58 26.11 3.89
CA GLU A 149 9.01 27.50 4.06
C GLU A 149 8.11 28.29 5.02
N GLU A 150 6.82 27.99 5.04
CA GLU A 150 5.89 28.66 5.94
C GLU A 150 6.09 28.22 7.40
N LEU A 151 6.56 27.00 7.63
CA LEU A 151 6.79 26.47 8.97
C LEU A 151 7.83 27.26 9.76
N GLU A 152 8.81 27.89 9.10
CA GLU A 152 9.84 28.70 9.79
C GLU A 152 9.26 29.82 10.65
N THR A 153 8.05 30.29 10.32
CA THR A 153 7.37 31.40 11.02
C THR A 153 5.99 31.03 11.55
N ALA A 154 5.61 29.75 11.49
CA ALA A 154 4.27 29.26 11.82
C ALA A 154 4.01 29.03 13.33
N GLN A 155 4.77 29.66 14.23
CA GLN A 155 4.55 29.47 15.67
C GLN A 155 3.12 29.89 16.06
N GLY A 156 2.43 29.04 16.82
CA GLY A 156 1.03 29.21 17.20
C GLY A 156 0.02 28.76 16.14
N GLN A 157 0.45 28.40 14.94
CA GLN A 157 -0.40 27.79 13.93
C GLN A 157 -0.85 26.40 14.37
N TRP A 158 -2.11 26.08 14.16
CA TRP A 158 -2.63 24.73 14.39
C TRP A 158 -2.20 23.79 13.26
N VAL A 159 -1.68 22.63 13.62
CA VAL A 159 -1.25 21.60 12.68
C VAL A 159 -1.74 20.22 13.11
N GLU A 160 -1.96 19.37 12.13
CA GLU A 160 -2.19 17.94 12.27
C GLU A 160 -0.99 17.22 11.63
N VAL A 161 -0.36 16.31 12.36
CA VAL A 161 0.85 15.62 11.91
C VAL A 161 0.58 14.12 11.90
N SER A 162 0.72 13.52 10.71
CA SER A 162 0.74 12.07 10.53
C SER A 162 2.16 11.59 10.27
N GLY A 163 2.59 10.55 10.97
CA GLY A 163 3.96 10.05 10.87
C GLY A 163 4.24 8.95 11.89
N VAL A 164 5.40 8.31 11.76
CA VAL A 164 5.85 7.26 12.67
C VAL A 164 7.04 7.79 13.45
N PRO A 165 7.03 7.72 14.80
CA PRO A 165 8.18 8.14 15.59
C PRO A 165 9.45 7.36 15.23
N ASP A 166 10.57 8.07 15.15
CA ASP A 166 11.90 7.50 15.01
C ASP A 166 12.40 6.88 16.33
N VAL A 167 13.65 6.42 16.35
CA VAL A 167 14.28 5.84 17.55
C VAL A 167 14.47 6.87 18.69
N GLY A 168 14.55 8.16 18.36
CA GLY A 168 14.63 9.27 19.31
C GLY A 168 13.26 9.74 19.82
N GLY A 169 12.17 9.28 19.21
CA GLY A 169 10.80 9.68 19.52
C GLY A 169 10.34 10.95 18.80
N ALA A 170 11.18 11.53 17.92
CA ALA A 170 10.76 12.56 16.99
C ALA A 170 9.86 11.94 15.92
N ILE A 171 8.86 12.69 15.44
CA ILE A 171 7.96 12.26 14.36
C ILE A 171 8.48 12.82 13.04
#